data_AF-A0A1I2UZ37-F1
#
_entry.id   AF-A0A1I2UZ37-F1
#
_cell.length_a   1.000
_cell.length_b   1.000
_cell.length_c   1.000
_cell.angle_alpha   90.00
_cell.angle_beta   90.00
_cell.angle_gamma   90.00
#
_symmetry.space_group_name_H-M   'P 1'
#
loop_
_entity.id
_entity.type
_entity.pdbx_description
1 polymer ?
#
loop_
_entity_poly.entity_id
_entity_poly.type
_entity_poly.pdbx_seq_one_letter_code
_entity_poly.pdbx_strand_id
1 'polypeptide(L)'
;MLVLDRKEDVINFIPDYSKIMEVTEGMGLFITAPSKDYDFVSRTFFPKIKVNEDPVCESAHCNLIPYWSKRLGKDKMTAFQASPRGGIVYCENKGERVIISGNAALYSESSILDDNTIKSCNILKFLKYKKDQLGKINE
;
A
#
# COMPACT_ATOMS: atom_id res chain seq x y z
N MET A 1 -6.98 14.21 7.16
CA MET A 1 -7.99 13.23 6.68
C MET A 1 -9.20 14.00 6.20
N LEU A 2 -9.69 13.73 5.00
CA LEU A 2 -10.93 14.27 4.46
C LEU A 2 -11.95 13.14 4.34
N VAL A 3 -13.16 13.41 4.80
CA VAL A 3 -14.28 12.46 4.72
C VAL A 3 -15.21 12.97 3.64
N LEU A 4 -15.36 12.20 2.58
CA LEU A 4 -16.22 12.48 1.44
C LEU A 4 -17.55 11.75 1.61
N ASP A 5 -18.58 12.22 0.92
CA ASP A 5 -19.93 11.67 1.07
C ASP A 5 -20.10 10.33 0.36
N ARG A 6 -19.42 10.16 -0.80
CA ARG A 6 -19.60 9.00 -1.67
C ARG A 6 -18.31 8.24 -1.90
N LYS A 7 -18.39 6.91 -1.94
CA LYS A 7 -17.26 6.05 -2.31
C LYS A 7 -16.73 6.37 -3.72
N GLU A 8 -17.59 6.81 -4.64
CA GLU A 8 -17.18 7.17 -6.00
C GLU A 8 -16.26 8.39 -6.01
N ASP A 9 -16.43 9.35 -5.08
CA ASP A 9 -15.57 10.53 -5.00
C ASP A 9 -14.15 10.14 -4.54
N VAL A 10 -14.03 9.09 -3.71
CA VAL A 10 -12.73 8.51 -3.33
C VAL A 10 -12.10 7.77 -4.50
N ILE A 11 -12.85 6.87 -5.14
CA ILE A 11 -12.36 6.00 -6.21
C ILE A 11 -11.90 6.83 -7.42
N ASN A 12 -12.71 7.82 -7.82
CA ASN A 12 -12.46 8.63 -9.01
C ASN A 12 -11.61 9.87 -8.74
N PHE A 13 -11.11 10.06 -7.51
CA PHE A 13 -10.28 11.22 -7.18
C PHE A 13 -9.01 11.27 -8.04
N ILE A 14 -8.79 12.39 -8.72
CA ILE A 14 -7.56 12.65 -9.49
C ILE A 14 -6.67 13.57 -8.65
N PRO A 15 -5.57 13.06 -8.05
CA PRO A 15 -4.74 13.85 -7.16
C PRO A 15 -3.90 14.88 -7.92
N ASP A 16 -3.97 16.14 -7.46
CA ASP A 16 -2.99 17.17 -7.79
C ASP A 16 -1.88 17.14 -6.72
N TYR A 17 -0.81 16.41 -7.00
CA TYR A 17 0.27 16.21 -6.02
C TYR A 17 0.98 17.51 -5.63
N SER A 18 1.06 18.49 -6.53
CA SER A 18 1.63 19.81 -6.22
C SER A 18 0.81 20.49 -5.14
N LYS A 19 -0.52 20.53 -5.29
CA LYS A 19 -1.42 21.08 -4.26
C LYS A 19 -1.39 20.31 -2.96
N ILE A 20 -1.27 18.98 -3.01
CA ILE A 20 -1.15 18.16 -1.79
C ILE A 20 0.14 18.49 -1.03
N MET A 21 1.24 18.81 -1.73
CA MET A 21 2.49 19.23 -1.10
C MET A 21 2.40 20.61 -0.44
N GLU A 22 1.54 21.50 -0.94
CA GLU A 22 1.33 22.84 -0.37
C GLU A 22 0.61 22.81 0.99
N VAL A 23 -0.16 21.76 1.29
CA VAL A 23 -0.81 21.60 2.59
C VAL A 23 0.26 21.51 3.68
N THR A 24 0.26 22.41 4.65
CA THR A 24 1.31 22.46 5.70
C THR A 24 1.13 21.41 6.78
N GLU A 25 -0.12 21.06 7.11
CA GLU A 25 -0.45 20.14 8.20
C GLU A 25 -0.27 18.67 7.79
N GLY A 26 0.35 17.90 8.67
CA GLY A 26 0.52 16.46 8.51
C GLY A 26 1.47 16.03 7.39
N MET A 27 1.70 14.73 7.27
CA MET A 27 2.64 14.16 6.31
C MET A 27 2.02 13.79 4.96
N GLY A 28 0.69 13.68 4.89
CA GLY A 28 -0.02 13.23 3.71
C GLY A 28 -1.52 13.50 3.78
N LEU A 29 -2.20 13.17 2.69
CA LEU A 29 -3.64 13.30 2.52
C LEU A 29 -4.30 11.92 2.52
N PHE A 30 -5.29 11.74 3.40
CA PHE A 30 -6.16 10.56 3.39
C PHE A 30 -7.56 11.02 2.99
N ILE A 31 -8.15 10.37 2.00
CA ILE A 31 -9.57 10.55 1.65
C ILE A 31 -10.31 9.27 1.99
N THR A 32 -11.52 9.37 2.53
CA THR A 32 -12.32 8.22 2.93
C THR A 32 -13.81 8.51 2.80
N ALA A 33 -14.63 7.48 2.61
CA ALA A 33 -16.07 7.60 2.43
C ALA A 33 -16.79 6.31 2.91
N PRO A 34 -18.09 6.37 3.25
CA PRO A 34 -18.84 5.17 3.58
C PRO A 34 -19.03 4.32 2.31
N SER A 35 -19.18 3.01 2.49
CA SER A 35 -19.46 2.09 1.38
C SER A 35 -20.63 1.15 1.74
N LYS A 36 -21.20 0.53 0.71
CA LYS A 36 -22.22 -0.53 0.85
C LYS A 36 -21.62 -1.93 0.71
N ASP A 37 -20.53 -2.05 -0.06
CA ASP A 37 -19.85 -3.33 -0.31
C ASP A 37 -18.76 -3.61 0.75
N TYR A 38 -18.33 -2.54 1.42
CA TYR A 38 -17.37 -2.51 2.52
C TYR A 38 -17.92 -1.56 3.59
N ASP A 39 -17.41 -1.58 4.81
CA ASP A 39 -17.83 -0.61 5.83
C ASP A 39 -17.34 0.81 5.49
N PHE A 40 -16.14 0.93 4.92
CA PHE A 40 -15.63 2.19 4.37
C PHE A 40 -14.57 1.95 3.29
N VAL A 41 -14.31 2.97 2.49
CA VAL A 41 -13.21 3.01 1.50
C VAL A 41 -12.22 4.10 1.83
N SER A 42 -10.97 3.96 1.38
CA SER A 42 -9.95 4.99 1.53
C SER A 42 -8.95 5.02 0.38
N ARG A 43 -8.24 6.15 0.25
CA ARG A 43 -6.98 6.30 -0.51
C ARG A 43 -6.04 7.21 0.26
N THR A 44 -4.74 7.01 0.12
CA THR A 44 -3.72 7.72 0.90
C THR A 44 -2.56 8.20 0.02
N PHE A 45 -2.24 9.49 0.13
CA PHE A 45 -1.25 10.17 -0.70
C PHE A 45 -0.18 10.82 0.18
N PHE A 46 1.10 10.60 -0.15
CA PHE A 46 2.23 11.07 0.65
C PHE A 46 3.34 11.72 -0.20
N PRO A 47 3.03 12.68 -1.09
CA PRO A 47 4.01 13.23 -2.03
C PRO A 47 5.20 13.91 -1.32
N LYS A 48 5.01 14.43 -0.10
CA LYS A 48 6.07 15.01 0.74
C LYS A 48 7.23 14.05 1.04
N ILE A 49 6.98 12.74 1.03
CA ILE A 49 8.00 11.70 1.23
C ILE A 49 8.27 10.90 -0.04
N LYS A 50 7.97 11.49 -1.21
CA LYS A 50 8.19 10.89 -2.54
C LYS A 50 7.36 9.63 -2.81
N VAL A 51 6.27 9.43 -2.08
CA VAL A 51 5.29 8.37 -2.32
C VAL A 51 3.98 9.02 -2.73
N ASN A 52 3.75 9.16 -4.04
CA ASN A 52 2.57 9.82 -4.58
C ASN A 52 1.26 9.22 -4.03
N GLU A 53 1.10 7.90 -4.15
CA GLU A 53 -0.01 7.14 -3.59
C GLU A 53 0.53 5.84 -3.00
N ASP A 54 0.19 5.55 -1.75
CA ASP A 54 0.47 4.25 -1.14
C ASP A 54 -0.68 3.28 -1.46
N PRO A 55 -0.41 2.12 -2.10
CA PRO A 55 -1.48 1.22 -2.49
C PRO A 55 -2.31 0.68 -1.33
N VAL A 56 -1.68 0.38 -0.19
CA VAL A 56 -2.33 -0.08 1.06
C VAL A 56 -1.51 0.42 2.24
N CYS A 57 -2.01 1.45 2.92
CA CYS A 57 -1.30 2.11 4.02
C CYS A 57 -1.88 1.69 5.36
N GLU A 58 -1.21 0.75 6.03
CA GLU A 58 -1.64 0.26 7.35
C GLU A 58 -1.68 1.39 8.38
N SER A 59 -0.64 2.22 8.46
CA SER A 59 -0.53 3.26 9.49
C SER A 59 -1.66 4.31 9.40
N ALA A 60 -2.20 4.57 8.21
CA ALA A 60 -3.37 5.44 8.04
C ALA A 60 -4.62 4.87 8.74
N HIS A 61 -4.73 3.55 8.87
CA HIS A 61 -5.87 2.89 9.51
C HIS A 61 -5.90 3.10 11.03
N CYS A 62 -4.79 3.49 11.66
CA CYS A 62 -4.79 3.97 13.05
C CYS A 62 -5.69 5.20 13.25
N ASN A 63 -5.93 6.00 12.20
CA ASN A 63 -6.89 7.11 12.24
C ASN A 63 -8.27 6.71 11.71
N LEU A 64 -8.31 5.92 10.63
CA LEU A 64 -9.57 5.55 9.96
C LEU A 64 -10.44 4.63 10.82
N ILE A 65 -9.84 3.63 11.49
CA ILE A 65 -10.58 2.62 12.25
C ILE A 65 -11.35 3.25 13.42
N PRO A 66 -10.74 4.05 14.32
CA PRO A 66 -11.48 4.67 15.41
C PRO A 66 -12.58 5.62 14.91
N TYR A 67 -12.29 6.36 13.83
CA TYR A 67 -13.26 7.27 13.21
C TYR A 67 -14.51 6.52 12.71
N TRP A 68 -14.31 5.50 11.89
CA TRP A 68 -15.41 4.72 11.30
C TRP A 68 -16.11 3.84 12.32
N SER A 69 -15.37 3.28 13.27
CA SER A 69 -15.96 2.49 14.37
C SER A 69 -16.97 3.30 15.15
N LYS A 70 -16.59 4.53 15.56
CA LYS A 70 -17.49 5.45 16.25
C LYS A 70 -18.69 5.85 15.39
N ARG A 71 -18.48 6.11 14.11
CA ARG A 71 -19.53 6.57 13.19
C ARG A 71 -20.54 5.47 12.82
N LEU A 72 -20.08 4.22 12.70
CA LEU A 72 -20.88 3.08 12.30
C LEU A 72 -21.44 2.29 13.50
N GLY A 73 -20.92 2.52 14.71
CA GLY A 73 -21.27 1.72 15.88
C GLY A 73 -20.77 0.27 15.78
N LYS A 74 -19.61 0.05 15.16
CA LYS A 74 -19.03 -1.27 14.90
C LYS A 74 -17.59 -1.33 15.37
N ASP A 75 -17.22 -2.41 16.05
CA ASP A 75 -15.81 -2.65 16.39
C ASP A 75 -15.08 -3.40 15.28
N LYS A 76 -15.72 -4.39 14.66
CA LYS A 76 -15.19 -5.16 13.53
C LYS A 76 -15.73 -4.60 12.23
N MET A 77 -14.83 -4.32 11.30
CA MET A 77 -15.14 -3.72 10.01
C MET A 77 -14.28 -4.32 8.91
N THR A 78 -14.76 -4.26 7.67
CA THR A 78 -13.97 -4.52 6.47
C THR A 78 -13.84 -3.23 5.67
N ALA A 79 -12.61 -2.79 5.43
CA ALA A 79 -12.28 -1.61 4.64
C ALA A 79 -11.70 -2.00 3.28
N PHE A 80 -11.83 -1.11 2.31
CA PHE A 80 -11.16 -1.25 1.02
C PHE A 80 -10.34 0.00 0.68
N GLN A 81 -9.02 -0.19 0.55
CA GLN A 81 -8.13 0.86 0.08
C GLN A 81 -8.11 0.86 -1.45
N ALA A 82 -8.84 1.82 -2.03
CA ALA A 82 -9.19 1.88 -3.45
C ALA A 82 -8.09 2.53 -4.30
N SER A 83 -6.83 2.18 -4.04
CA SER A 83 -5.73 2.51 -4.96
C SER A 83 -5.89 1.72 -6.27
N PRO A 84 -5.15 2.05 -7.35
CA PRO A 84 -5.18 1.26 -8.59
C PRO A 84 -4.86 -0.24 -8.40
N ARG A 85 -4.05 -0.59 -7.39
CA ARG A 85 -3.76 -1.99 -7.03
C ARG A 85 -4.85 -2.61 -6.16
N GLY A 86 -5.54 -1.79 -5.38
CA GLY A 86 -6.56 -2.22 -4.43
C GLY A 86 -5.98 -2.97 -3.22
N GLY A 87 -6.76 -3.01 -2.15
CA GLY A 87 -6.48 -3.86 -1.00
C GLY A 87 -7.65 -3.92 -0.04
N ILE A 88 -8.02 -5.13 0.36
CA ILE A 88 -9.01 -5.35 1.43
C ILE A 88 -8.25 -5.38 2.75
N VAL A 89 -8.77 -4.63 3.73
CA VAL A 89 -8.20 -4.53 5.07
C VAL A 89 -9.28 -4.93 6.06
N TYR A 90 -9.04 -5.98 6.83
CA TYR A 90 -9.90 -6.38 7.94
C TYR A 90 -9.44 -5.65 9.20
N CYS A 91 -10.39 -5.02 9.87
CA CYS A 91 -10.10 -4.06 10.93
C CYS A 91 -10.90 -4.40 12.19
N GLU A 92 -10.27 -4.25 13.36
CA GLU A 92 -10.96 -4.27 14.64
C GLU A 92 -10.52 -3.11 15.53
N ASN A 93 -11.46 -2.32 16.01
CA ASN A 93 -11.23 -1.32 17.04
C ASN A 93 -11.26 -1.98 18.43
N LYS A 94 -10.17 -1.88 19.18
CA LYS A 94 -10.04 -2.37 20.57
C LYS A 94 -9.93 -1.22 21.58
N GLY A 95 -10.38 -0.02 21.21
CA GLY A 95 -10.28 1.18 22.03
C GLY A 95 -8.90 1.81 21.94
N GLU A 96 -7.98 1.44 22.84
CA GLU A 96 -6.61 1.98 22.86
C GLU A 96 -5.72 1.44 21.73
N ARG A 97 -6.19 0.40 21.02
CA ARG A 97 -5.47 -0.24 19.92
C ARG A 97 -6.41 -0.54 18.76
N VAL A 98 -5.83 -0.64 17.58
CA VAL A 98 -6.50 -1.18 16.39
C VAL A 98 -5.79 -2.46 15.97
N ILE A 99 -6.55 -3.43 15.47
CA ILE A 99 -6.03 -4.64 14.84
C ILE A 99 -6.29 -4.51 13.35
N ILE A 100 -5.28 -4.79 12.56
CA ILE A 100 -5.33 -4.77 11.11
C ILE A 100 -4.86 -6.12 10.61
N SER A 101 -5.57 -6.69 9.63
CA SER A 101 -5.16 -7.90 8.95
C SER A 101 -5.57 -7.89 7.48
N GLY A 102 -4.93 -8.75 6.70
CA GLY A 102 -5.15 -8.86 5.26
C GLY A 102 -4.49 -10.13 4.73
N ASN A 103 -4.77 -10.44 3.47
CA ASN A 103 -4.17 -11.58 2.80
C ASN A 103 -2.82 -11.16 2.16
N ALA A 104 -1.87 -12.09 2.13
CA ALA A 104 -0.59 -11.91 1.44
C ALA A 104 -0.50 -12.88 0.26
N ALA A 105 0.19 -12.46 -0.80
CA ALA A 105 0.50 -13.28 -1.96
C ALA A 105 2.01 -13.27 -2.20
N LEU A 106 2.62 -14.44 -2.32
CA LEU A 106 4.04 -14.56 -2.64
C LEU A 106 4.26 -14.19 -4.11
N TYR A 107 5.02 -13.12 -4.35
CA TYR A 107 5.39 -12.71 -5.70
C TYR A 107 6.62 -13.46 -6.23
N SER A 108 7.64 -13.62 -5.40
CA SER A 108 8.90 -14.24 -5.77
C SER A 108 9.61 -14.80 -4.54
N GLU A 109 10.37 -15.87 -4.74
CA GLU A 109 11.30 -16.44 -3.77
C GLU A 109 12.69 -16.52 -4.42
N SER A 110 13.71 -16.07 -3.71
CA SER A 110 15.09 -16.07 -4.21
C SER A 110 16.11 -16.01 -3.08
N SER A 111 17.32 -16.49 -3.33
CA SER A 111 18.45 -16.30 -2.41
C SER A 111 19.21 -15.02 -2.75
N ILE A 112 19.45 -14.17 -1.73
CA ILE A 112 20.34 -13.00 -1.84
C ILE A 112 21.73 -13.46 -1.46
N LEU A 113 22.69 -13.32 -2.38
CA LEU A 113 24.08 -13.70 -2.17
C LEU A 113 24.92 -12.44 -1.97
N ASP A 114 25.85 -12.49 -1.01
CA ASP A 114 26.88 -11.47 -0.87
C ASP A 114 28.07 -11.72 -1.82
N ASP A 115 28.91 -10.70 -2.00
CA ASP A 115 30.05 -10.76 -2.91
C ASP A 115 31.04 -11.89 -2.56
N ASN A 116 31.18 -12.21 -1.28
CA ASN A 116 32.08 -13.27 -0.83
C ASN A 116 31.54 -14.66 -1.21
N THR A 117 30.23 -14.86 -1.09
CA THR A 117 29.52 -16.08 -1.49
C THR A 117 29.53 -16.26 -3.01
N ILE A 118 29.37 -15.17 -3.76
CA ILE A 118 29.47 -15.19 -5.23
C ILE A 118 30.87 -15.61 -5.69
N LYS A 119 31.92 -15.11 -5.02
CA LYS A 119 33.33 -15.44 -5.32
C LYS A 119 33.70 -16.86 -4.91
N SER A 120 33.25 -17.33 -3.75
CA SER A 120 33.60 -18.66 -3.22
C SER A 120 32.89 -19.80 -3.97
N CYS A 121 31.67 -19.57 -4.47
CA CYS A 121 30.88 -20.63 -5.12
C CYS A 121 31.21 -20.86 -6.61
N ASN A 122 32.26 -20.27 -7.20
CA ASN A 122 32.49 -20.28 -8.66
C ASN A 122 31.26 -19.80 -9.49
N ILE A 123 30.28 -19.14 -8.86
CA ILE A 123 29.04 -18.67 -9.50
C ILE A 123 29.35 -17.66 -10.61
N LEU A 124 30.45 -16.90 -10.48
CA LEU A 124 30.95 -16.03 -11.54
C LEU A 124 31.21 -16.77 -12.86
N LYS A 125 31.68 -18.04 -12.84
CA LYS A 125 31.81 -18.86 -14.07
C LYS A 125 30.45 -19.22 -14.65
N PHE A 126 29.47 -19.55 -13.82
CA PHE A 126 28.11 -19.91 -14.26
C PHE A 126 27.34 -18.71 -14.83
N LEU A 127 27.49 -17.52 -14.23
CA LEU A 127 26.90 -16.28 -14.72
C LEU A 127 27.59 -15.79 -16.02
N LYS A 128 28.92 -15.91 -16.13
CA LYS A 128 29.64 -15.61 -17.38
C LYS A 128 29.21 -16.57 -18.51
N TYR A 129 29.12 -17.87 -18.22
CA TYR A 129 28.61 -18.88 -19.15
C TYR A 129 27.18 -18.59 -19.63
N LYS A 130 26.25 -18.23 -18.73
CA LYS A 130 24.89 -17.85 -19.13
C LYS A 130 24.86 -16.56 -19.97
N LYS A 131 25.69 -15.57 -19.65
CA LYS A 131 25.78 -14.31 -20.41
C LYS A 131 26.32 -14.55 -21.82
N ASP A 132 27.31 -15.42 -21.97
CA ASP A 132 27.88 -15.80 -23.27
C ASP A 132 26.92 -16.66 -24.11
N GLN A 133 26.03 -17.44 -23.48
CA GLN A 133 24.97 -18.21 -24.16
C GLN A 133 23.79 -17.33 -24.60
N LEU A 134 23.36 -16.36 -23.77
CA LEU A 134 22.29 -15.41 -24.12
C LEU A 134 22.71 -14.42 -25.20
N GLY A 135 24.01 -14.11 -25.32
CA GLY A 135 24.56 -13.30 -26.41
C GLY A 135 24.51 -13.96 -27.80
N LYS A 136 24.30 -15.28 -27.88
CA LYS A 136 24.21 -16.04 -29.14
C LYS A 136 22.78 -16.28 -29.66
N ILE A 137 21.75 -15.81 -28.94
CA ILE A 137 20.34 -15.97 -29.32
C ILE A 137 19.83 -14.74 -30.11
N ASN A 138 20.67 -13.70 -30.26
CA ASN A 138 20.35 -12.46 -30.99
C ASN A 138 21.16 -12.28 -32.29
N GLU A 139 21.71 -13.35 -32.87
CA GLU A 139 22.22 -13.41 -34.25
C GLU A 139 21.40 -14.42 -35.06
#